data_AF-A0A1H9I4N9-F1
#
_entry.id   AF-A0A1H9I4N9-F1
#
_cell.length_a   1.000
_cell.length_b   1.000
_cell.length_c   1.000
_cell.angle_alpha   90.00
_cell.angle_beta   90.00
_cell.angle_gamma   90.00
#
_symmetry.space_group_name_H-M   'P 1'
#
loop_
_entity.id
_entity.type
_entity.pdbx_description
1 polymer ?
#
loop_
_entity_poly.entity_id
_entity_poly.type
_entity_poly.pdbx_seq_one_letter_code
_entity_poly.pdbx_strand_id
1 'polypeptide(L)'
;MNDTTISKAEWQVMRVIWANPGTTSNYIIEVLTQKYAWKTSTIKTLITRLQKKNCIAITNKKRPYQYVALISEHEHLTREMDYLFDNICANKKEQLLGEFIEKRPFTKRQLAYLEAILEEKKQTAVAQLECGCPIGQCSCHCHAKEREEK
;
A
#
# COMPACT_ATOMS: atom_id res chain seq x y z
N MET A 1 -20.46 -2.45 4.38
CA MET A 1 -19.03 -2.11 4.33
C MET A 1 -18.56 -2.41 2.91
N ASN A 2 -18.23 -1.39 2.11
CA ASN A 2 -17.65 -1.63 0.79
C ASN A 2 -16.18 -1.95 0.97
N ASP A 3 -15.83 -3.20 0.71
CA ASP A 3 -14.45 -3.63 0.59
C ASP A 3 -13.76 -2.81 -0.51
N THR A 4 -12.91 -1.87 -0.08
CA THR A 4 -12.15 -0.95 -0.96
C THR A 4 -10.78 -1.56 -1.30
N THR A 5 -10.56 -2.85 -1.01
CA THR A 5 -9.29 -3.50 -1.31
C THR A 5 -9.06 -3.54 -2.82
N ILE A 6 -7.93 -2.99 -3.24
CA ILE A 6 -7.50 -2.95 -4.64
C ILE A 6 -6.56 -4.12 -4.87
N SER A 7 -6.90 -5.02 -5.78
CA SER A 7 -6.01 -6.13 -6.12
C SER A 7 -4.73 -5.63 -6.83
N LYS A 8 -3.68 -6.45 -6.83
CA LYS A 8 -2.40 -6.12 -7.51
C LYS A 8 -2.56 -5.73 -8.98
N ALA A 9 -3.53 -6.31 -9.69
CA ALA A 9 -3.81 -5.98 -11.08
C ALA A 9 -4.59 -4.67 -11.22
N GLU A 10 -5.63 -4.47 -10.40
CA GLU A 10 -6.39 -3.21 -10.33
C GLU A 10 -5.49 -2.04 -9.92
N TRP A 11 -4.50 -2.28 -9.07
CA TRP A 11 -3.50 -1.29 -8.65
C TRP A 11 -2.76 -0.69 -9.85
N GLN A 12 -2.38 -1.49 -10.83
CA GLN A 12 -1.69 -0.96 -12.02
C GLN A 12 -2.60 -0.07 -12.86
N VAL A 13 -3.90 -0.36 -12.93
CA VAL A 13 -4.88 0.52 -13.57
C VAL A 13 -5.00 1.84 -12.80
N MET A 14 -5.09 1.78 -11.47
CA MET A 14 -5.16 2.98 -10.62
C MET A 14 -3.93 3.87 -10.79
N ARG A 15 -2.71 3.30 -10.87
CA ARG A 15 -1.48 4.05 -11.13
C ARG A 15 -1.51 4.87 -12.42
N VAL A 16 -2.12 4.33 -13.48
CA VAL A 16 -2.29 5.10 -14.73
C VAL A 16 -3.27 6.25 -14.54
N ILE A 17 -4.37 6.03 -13.81
CA ILE A 17 -5.41 7.03 -13.56
C ILE A 17 -4.93 8.13 -12.61
N TRP A 18 -4.17 7.80 -11.56
CA TRP A 18 -3.56 8.79 -10.65
C TRP A 18 -2.54 9.67 -11.38
N ALA A 19 -1.71 9.06 -12.24
CA ALA A 19 -0.75 9.81 -13.04
C ALA A 19 -1.42 10.66 -14.13
N ASN A 20 -2.63 10.29 -14.59
CA ASN A 20 -3.33 10.94 -15.69
C ASN A 20 -4.82 11.13 -15.37
N PRO A 21 -5.20 12.10 -14.52
CA PRO A 21 -6.59 12.37 -14.20
C PRO A 21 -7.41 12.71 -15.46
N GLY A 22 -8.58 12.11 -15.62
CA GLY A 22 -9.44 12.31 -16.79
C GLY A 22 -9.03 11.49 -18.02
N THR A 23 -8.20 10.45 -17.82
CA THR A 23 -7.77 9.56 -18.89
C THR A 23 -8.90 8.66 -19.44
N THR A 24 -8.71 8.11 -20.63
CA THR A 24 -9.68 7.23 -21.28
C THR A 24 -9.30 5.76 -21.14
N SER A 25 -10.26 4.86 -21.34
CA SER A 25 -9.98 3.41 -21.34
C SER A 25 -8.94 3.03 -22.41
N ASN A 26 -8.93 3.69 -23.57
CA ASN A 26 -7.95 3.44 -24.62
C ASN A 26 -6.52 3.76 -24.17
N TYR A 27 -6.33 4.90 -23.50
CA TYR A 27 -5.02 5.28 -22.97
C TYR A 27 -4.56 4.32 -21.86
N ILE A 28 -5.47 3.94 -20.96
CA ILE A 28 -5.18 2.93 -19.92
C ILE A 28 -4.72 1.61 -20.57
N ILE A 29 -5.41 1.18 -21.63
CA ILE A 29 -5.06 -0.04 -22.38
C ILE A 29 -3.67 0.11 -22.98
N GLU A 30 -3.43 1.18 -23.73
CA GLU A 30 -2.17 1.46 -24.40
C GLU A 30 -0.99 1.39 -23.43
N VAL A 31 -1.04 2.13 -22.31
CA VAL A 31 0.02 2.18 -21.30
C VAL A 31 0.25 0.80 -20.67
N LEU A 32 -0.80 0.08 -20.30
CA LEU A 32 -0.63 -1.20 -19.61
C LEU A 32 -0.15 -2.30 -20.57
N THR A 33 -0.56 -2.28 -21.84
CA THR A 33 -0.11 -3.27 -22.82
C THR A 33 1.37 -3.16 -23.19
N GLN A 34 2.00 -2.00 -22.96
CA GLN A 34 3.44 -1.83 -23.20
C GLN A 34 4.30 -2.69 -22.26
N LYS A 35 3.82 -2.96 -21.04
CA LYS A 35 4.57 -3.69 -20.01
C LYS A 35 3.96 -5.04 -19.65
N TYR A 36 2.63 -5.15 -19.71
CA TYR A 36 1.90 -6.34 -19.31
C TYR A 36 1.31 -7.03 -20.53
N ALA A 37 1.44 -8.35 -20.63
CA ALA A 37 0.83 -9.17 -21.68
C ALA A 37 -0.70 -9.36 -21.50
N TRP A 38 -1.39 -8.33 -20.98
CA TRP A 38 -2.83 -8.37 -20.73
C TRP A 38 -3.61 -8.09 -22.00
N LYS A 39 -4.70 -8.83 -22.21
CA LYS A 39 -5.64 -8.54 -23.29
C LYS A 39 -6.45 -7.29 -22.95
N THR A 40 -6.87 -6.55 -23.98
CA THR A 40 -7.77 -5.39 -23.86
C THR A 40 -9.03 -5.69 -23.03
N SER A 41 -9.60 -6.90 -23.19
CA SER A 41 -10.76 -7.33 -22.41
C SER A 41 -10.47 -7.40 -20.91
N THR A 42 -9.29 -7.90 -20.52
CA THR A 42 -8.85 -7.98 -19.11
C THR A 42 -8.77 -6.59 -18.49
N ILE A 43 -8.15 -5.63 -19.18
CA ILE A 43 -8.00 -4.26 -18.67
C ILE A 43 -9.39 -3.59 -18.52
N LYS A 44 -10.29 -3.78 -19.50
CA LYS A 44 -11.67 -3.31 -19.40
C LYS A 44 -12.40 -3.91 -18.20
N THR A 45 -12.21 -5.20 -17.93
CA THR A 45 -12.77 -5.86 -16.73
C THR A 45 -12.24 -5.23 -15.44
N LEU A 46 -10.94 -4.93 -15.35
CA LEU A 46 -10.35 -4.27 -14.19
C LEU A 46 -10.93 -2.87 -13.96
N ILE A 47 -11.09 -2.08 -15.03
CA ILE A 47 -11.75 -0.76 -14.97
C ILE A 47 -13.18 -0.90 -14.45
N THR A 48 -13.96 -1.84 -14.97
CA THR A 48 -15.34 -2.09 -14.50
C THR A 48 -15.38 -2.51 -13.03
N ARG A 49 -14.43 -3.33 -12.57
CA ARG A 49 -14.36 -3.72 -11.15
C ARG A 49 -14.02 -2.54 -10.25
N LEU A 50 -13.05 -1.71 -10.63
CA LEU A 50 -12.71 -0.48 -9.91
C LEU A 50 -13.89 0.49 -9.82
N GLN A 51 -14.66 0.61 -10.90
CA GLN A 51 -15.88 1.43 -10.90
C GLN A 51 -16.94 0.87 -9.95
N LYS A 52 -17.17 -0.44 -9.95
CA LYS A 52 -18.10 -1.11 -9.01
C LYS A 52 -17.67 -0.94 -7.55
N LYS A 53 -16.36 -0.87 -7.28
CA LYS A 53 -15.78 -0.61 -5.96
C LYS A 53 -15.80 0.88 -5.56
N ASN A 54 -16.34 1.78 -6.40
CA ASN A 54 -16.27 3.23 -6.22
C ASN A 54 -14.84 3.77 -6.05
N CYS A 55 -13.84 3.10 -6.65
CA CYS A 55 -12.46 3.60 -6.65
C CYS A 55 -12.25 4.65 -7.75
N ILE A 56 -13.07 4.63 -8.80
CA ILE A 56 -13.01 5.54 -9.95
C ILE A 56 -14.41 5.98 -10.38
N ALA A 57 -14.49 7.17 -10.98
CA ALA A 57 -15.71 7.72 -11.57
C ALA A 57 -15.52 8.13 -13.03
N ILE A 58 -16.63 8.21 -13.76
CA ILE A 58 -16.66 8.81 -15.10
C ILE A 58 -16.98 10.30 -14.96
N THR A 59 -16.17 11.18 -15.54
CA THR A 59 -16.37 12.64 -15.42
C THR A 59 -17.22 13.24 -16.54
N ASN A 60 -17.37 12.56 -17.67
CA ASN A 60 -18.07 13.08 -18.84
C ASN A 60 -19.26 12.23 -19.27
N LYS A 61 -20.28 12.88 -19.85
CA LYS A 61 -21.54 12.22 -20.26
C LYS A 61 -21.49 11.57 -21.65
N LYS A 62 -20.44 11.84 -22.44
CA LYS A 62 -20.31 11.38 -23.83
C LYS A 62 -19.05 10.56 -24.01
N ARG A 63 -19.05 9.69 -25.01
CA ARG A 63 -17.85 8.91 -25.37
C ARG A 63 -16.82 9.81 -26.10
N PRO A 64 -15.51 9.54 -25.94
CA PRO A 64 -14.93 8.51 -25.06
C PRO A 64 -15.07 8.88 -23.58
N TYR A 65 -15.37 7.89 -22.72
CA TYR A 65 -15.48 8.12 -21.28
C TYR A 65 -14.11 8.46 -20.68
N GLN A 66 -14.10 9.43 -19.77
CA GLN A 66 -12.94 9.88 -19.01
C GLN A 66 -13.08 9.42 -17.57
N TYR A 67 -12.01 8.86 -17.03
CA TYR A 67 -11.96 8.27 -15.69
C TYR A 67 -11.09 9.10 -14.75
N VAL A 68 -11.57 9.28 -13.53
CA VAL A 68 -10.82 9.89 -12.42
C VAL A 68 -10.85 8.99 -11.21
N ALA A 69 -9.80 9.04 -10.40
CA ALA A 69 -9.76 8.36 -9.12
C ALA A 69 -10.64 9.09 -8.09
N LEU A 70 -11.37 8.32 -7.29
CA LEU A 70 -12.15 8.80 -6.14
C LEU A 70 -11.39 8.63 -4.81
N ILE A 71 -10.24 7.96 -4.86
CA ILE A 71 -9.37 7.70 -3.71
C ILE A 71 -7.97 8.24 -3.99
N SER A 72 -7.32 8.78 -2.97
CA SER A 72 -5.94 9.26 -3.05
C SER A 72 -4.94 8.09 -3.07
N GLU A 73 -3.94 8.17 -3.94
CA GLU A 73 -2.83 7.19 -3.98
C GLU A 73 -2.11 7.15 -2.63
N HIS A 74 -1.80 8.34 -2.08
CA HIS A 74 -1.09 8.47 -0.82
C HIS A 74 -1.91 7.90 0.34
N GLU A 75 -3.17 8.30 0.49
CA GLU A 75 -4.01 7.81 1.60
C GLU A 75 -4.23 6.30 1.54
N HIS A 76 -4.38 5.74 0.35
CA HIS A 76 -4.52 4.30 0.20
C HIS A 76 -3.23 3.57 0.57
N LEU A 77 -2.07 4.03 0.08
CA LEU A 77 -0.78 3.44 0.45
C LEU A 77 -0.49 3.55 1.95
N THR A 78 -0.75 4.71 2.55
CA THR A 78 -0.59 4.90 3.99
C THR A 78 -1.46 3.94 4.77
N ARG A 79 -2.75 3.78 4.40
CA ARG A 79 -3.65 2.84 5.07
C ARG A 79 -3.18 1.38 4.97
N GLU A 80 -2.71 0.95 3.81
CA GLU A 80 -2.18 -0.40 3.62
C GLU A 80 -0.89 -0.62 4.42
N MET A 81 -0.03 0.40 4.51
CA MET A 81 1.16 0.37 5.36
C MET A 81 0.79 0.31 6.84
N ASP A 82 -0.13 1.15 7.32
CA ASP A 82 -0.59 1.16 8.70
C ASP A 82 -1.19 -0.20 9.07
N TYR A 83 -2.07 -0.74 8.22
CA TYR A 83 -2.63 -2.07 8.42
C TYR A 83 -1.54 -3.14 8.52
N LEU A 84 -0.51 -3.09 7.67
CA LEU A 84 0.61 -4.02 7.76
C LEU A 84 1.37 -3.87 9.09
N PHE A 85 1.70 -2.63 9.48
CA PHE A 85 2.43 -2.35 10.73
C PHE A 85 1.62 -2.66 11.99
N ASP A 86 0.30 -2.54 11.96
CA ASP A 86 -0.59 -2.89 13.08
C ASP A 86 -0.70 -4.41 13.27
N ASN A 87 -0.54 -5.18 12.20
CA ASN A 87 -0.57 -6.65 12.24
C ASN A 87 0.81 -7.29 12.48
N ILE A 88 1.85 -6.49 12.71
CA ILE A 88 3.19 -6.98 13.05
C ILE A 88 3.46 -6.78 14.54
N CYS A 89 4.06 -7.81 15.15
CA CYS A 89 4.56 -7.73 16.52
C CYS A 89 5.45 -6.49 16.71
N ALA A 90 5.20 -5.71 17.77
CA ALA A 90 5.94 -4.48 18.06
C ALA A 90 7.47 -4.67 18.04
N ASN A 91 7.95 -5.82 18.50
CA ASN A 91 9.38 -6.20 18.58
C ASN A 91 9.96 -6.75 17.27
N LYS A 92 9.29 -6.54 16.14
CA LYS A 92 9.75 -6.98 14.81
C LYS A 92 9.66 -5.88 13.74
N LYS A 93 9.17 -4.70 14.10
CA LYS A 93 8.92 -3.60 13.16
C LYS A 93 10.25 -3.07 12.61
N GLU A 94 11.26 -2.97 13.46
CA GLU A 94 12.61 -2.53 13.15
C GLU A 94 13.33 -3.46 12.17
N GLN A 95 13.21 -4.78 12.36
CA GLN A 95 13.83 -5.76 11.45
C GLN A 95 13.21 -5.64 10.05
N LEU A 96 11.88 -5.60 9.97
CA LEU A 96 11.21 -5.48 8.67
C LEU A 96 11.57 -4.18 7.94
N LEU A 97 11.56 -3.05 8.66
CA LEU A 97 11.91 -1.76 8.09
C LEU A 97 13.39 -1.70 7.67
N GLY A 98 14.29 -2.24 8.49
CA GLY A 98 15.72 -2.33 8.18
C GLY A 98 15.98 -3.13 6.91
N GLU A 99 15.42 -4.34 6.80
CA GLU A 99 15.52 -5.16 5.59
C GLU A 99 14.91 -4.47 4.36
N PHE A 100 13.86 -3.66 4.55
CA PHE A 100 13.23 -2.92 3.45
C PHE A 100 14.15 -1.85 2.89
N ILE A 101 14.86 -1.13 3.77
CA ILE A 101 15.82 -0.08 3.42
C ILE A 101 17.07 -0.70 2.77
N GLU A 102 17.60 -1.79 3.34
CA GLU A 102 18.83 -2.43 2.85
C GLU A 102 18.68 -3.01 1.43
N LYS A 103 17.55 -3.65 1.13
CA LYS A 103 17.34 -4.38 -0.14
C LYS A 103 17.02 -3.47 -1.33
N ARG A 104 16.86 -2.15 -1.15
CA ARG A 104 16.34 -1.25 -2.20
C ARG A 104 17.25 -0.04 -2.43
N PRO A 105 17.34 0.46 -3.67
CA PRO A 105 18.10 1.67 -3.95
C PRO A 105 17.38 2.91 -3.39
N PHE A 106 18.11 3.75 -2.68
CA PHE A 106 17.68 5.08 -2.26
C PHE A 106 18.67 6.13 -2.74
N THR A 107 18.16 7.31 -3.08
CA THR A 107 19.02 8.48 -3.32
C THR A 107 19.52 9.05 -2.00
N LYS A 108 20.68 9.71 -2.01
CA LYS A 108 21.22 10.41 -0.83
C LYS A 108 20.21 11.39 -0.21
N ARG A 109 19.44 12.10 -1.06
CA ARG A 109 18.38 13.02 -0.61
C ARG A 109 17.24 12.30 0.12
N GLN A 110 16.83 11.12 -0.35
CA GLN A 110 15.79 10.32 0.31
C GLN A 110 16.28 9.79 1.66
N LEU A 111 17.53 9.33 1.75
CA LEU A 111 18.10 8.88 3.02
C LEU A 111 18.22 10.03 4.03
N ALA A 112 18.71 11.20 3.61
CA ALA A 112 18.81 12.37 4.48
C ALA A 112 17.45 12.81 5.05
N TYR A 113 16.37 12.69 4.26
CA TYR A 113 15.01 12.95 4.74
C TYR A 113 14.57 11.94 5.81
N LEU A 114 14.87 10.65 5.63
CA LEU A 114 14.57 9.62 6.62
C LEU A 114 15.41 9.79 7.89
N GLU A 115 16.68 10.14 7.77
CA GLU A 115 17.57 10.43 8.91
C GLU A 115 17.04 11.58 9.76
N ALA A 116 16.55 12.66 9.14
CA ALA A 116 15.95 13.78 9.86
C ALA A 116 14.72 13.36 10.68
N ILE A 117 13.83 12.54 10.08
CA ILE A 117 12.66 11.99 10.79
C ILE A 117 13.08 11.09 11.95
N LEU A 118 14.09 10.24 11.74
CA LEU A 118 14.60 9.34 12.78
C LEU A 118 15.19 10.13 13.95
N GLU A 119 15.93 11.21 13.67
CA GLU A 119 16.53 12.06 14.69
C GLU A 119 15.48 12.79 15.53
N GLU A 120 14.44 13.32 14.90
CA GLU A 120 13.29 13.88 15.61
C GLU A 120 12.58 12.80 16.46
N LYS A 121 12.37 11.60 15.89
CA LYS A 121 11.65 10.53 16.59
C LYS A 121 12.40 10.01 17.82
N LYS A 122 13.74 10.00 17.80
CA LYS A 122 14.57 9.60 18.96
C LYS A 122 14.26 10.42 20.22
N GLN A 123 13.88 11.68 20.08
CA GLN A 123 13.54 12.55 21.22
C GLN A 123 12.30 12.08 21.99
N THR A 124 11.43 11.29 21.34
CA THR A 124 10.19 10.76 21.92
C THR A 124 10.19 9.23 22.02
N ALA A 125 11.32 8.60 21.73
CA ALA A 125 11.44 7.15 21.75
C ALA A 125 11.44 6.60 23.18
N VAL A 126 10.70 5.52 23.40
CA VAL A 126 10.68 4.79 24.67
C VAL A 126 11.82 3.77 24.72
N ALA A 127 12.33 3.47 25.92
CA ALA A 127 13.45 2.55 26.10
C ALA A 127 13.10 1.08 25.74
N GLN A 128 11.84 0.68 25.94
CA GLN A 128 11.37 -0.67 25.64
C GLN A 128 9.91 -0.63 25.21
N LEU A 129 9.58 -1.44 24.19
CA LEU A 129 8.21 -1.73 23.80
C LEU A 129 7.77 -3.06 24.41
N GLU A 130 6.58 -3.08 25.01
CA GLU A 130 5.97 -4.32 25.46
C GLU A 130 5.30 -5.05 24.29
N CYS A 131 5.39 -6.38 24.29
CA CYS A 131 4.72 -7.18 23.28
C CYS A 131 3.23 -7.29 23.63
N GLY A 132 2.38 -6.58 22.90
CA GLY A 132 0.91 -6.66 23.03
C GLY A 132 0.26 -7.82 22.27
N CYS A 133 1.02 -8.83 21.83
CA CYS A 133 0.46 -9.94 21.05
C CYS A 133 -0.20 -10.99 21.97
N PRO A 134 -1.33 -11.59 21.57
CA PRO A 134 -1.85 -12.79 22.21
C PRO A 134 -0.85 -13.95 22.25
N ILE A 135 -0.90 -14.75 23.32
CA ILE A 135 -0.02 -15.91 23.52
C ILE A 135 -0.13 -16.85 22.31
N GLY A 136 1.01 -17.08 21.63
CA GLY A 136 1.10 -17.94 20.45
C GLY A 136 0.90 -17.24 19.09
N GLN A 137 0.56 -15.95 19.06
CA GLN A 137 0.38 -15.19 17.82
C GLN A 137 1.70 -14.58 17.29
N CYS A 138 2.76 -14.56 18.09
CA CYS A 138 4.04 -13.98 17.71
C CYS A 138 5.22 -14.91 18.02
N SER A 139 6.29 -14.78 17.23
CA SER A 139 7.54 -15.52 17.44
C SER A 139 8.66 -14.64 18.02
N CYS A 140 8.31 -13.58 18.75
CA CYS A 140 9.29 -12.75 19.48
C CYS A 140 9.79 -13.43 20.77
N HIS A 141 9.26 -14.61 21.11
CA HIS A 141 9.60 -15.40 22.30
C HIS A 141 9.35 -14.69 23.65
N CYS A 142 8.74 -13.50 23.67
CA CYS A 142 8.43 -12.76 24.89
C CYS A 142 7.40 -13.44 25.81
N HIS A 143 6.49 -14.26 25.25
CA HIS A 143 5.46 -15.01 26.01
C HIS A 143 5.92 -16.41 26.44
N ALA A 144 7.20 -16.76 26.29
CA ALA A 144 7.70 -18.09 26.60
C ALA A 144 7.63 -18.44 28.10
N LYS A 145 7.67 -17.43 28.98
CA LYS A 145 7.67 -17.62 30.44
C LYS A 145 6.29 -17.96 31.05
N GLU A 146 5.19 -17.74 30.32
CA GLU A 146 3.83 -18.00 30.83
C GLU A 146 3.33 -19.42 30.51
N ARG A 147 4.10 -20.23 29.77
CA ARG A 147 3.73 -21.61 29.41
C ARG A 147 4.09 -22.65 30.48
N GLU A 148 4.93 -22.31 31.43
CA GLU A 148 5.46 -23.26 32.43
C GLU A 148 4.67 -23.26 33.77
N GLU A 149 3.66 -22.39 33.92
CA GLU A 149 2.85 -22.28 35.17
C GLU A 149 1.40 -22.77 35.03
N LYS A 150 1.09 -23.65 34.07
CA LYS A 150 -0.21 -24.34 33.99
C LYS A 150 -0.08 -25.85 34.08
#